data_AF-A0A2I0IGV7-F1
#
_entry.id   AF-A0A2I0IGV7-F1
#
_cell.length_a   1.000
_cell.length_b   1.000
_cell.length_c   1.000
_cell.angle_alpha   90.00
_cell.angle_beta   90.00
_cell.angle_gamma   90.00
#
_symmetry.space_group_name_H-M   'P 1'
#
loop_
_entity.id
_entity.type
_entity.pdbx_description
1 polymer ?
#
loop_
_entity_poly.entity_id
_entity_poly.type
_entity_poly.pdbx_seq_one_letter_code
_entity_poly.pdbx_strand_id
1 'polypeptide(L)'
;MEAQNRPSERFTWKISNFSKLTSRKYHSEVFTVAGFKWWPILIFPKGNNADFISIYLDVPDSASLPIGWSRIVDFSLTVINQNCRDSSITKRTSHKFTRLEANWGFTSFMLLFELHDQTRGFRTQDTVVVEANVIVHSAVGVPPIVVPDAVPPPSAPSLDAYSAREMDREGPTSGT
;
A
#
# COMPACT_ATOMS: atom_id res chain seq x y z
N MET A 1 -11.43 15.60 -24.83
CA MET A 1 -10.19 14.95 -24.37
C MET A 1 -10.47 14.42 -22.97
N GLU A 2 -10.78 13.14 -22.84
CA GLU A 2 -11.05 12.56 -21.53
C GLU A 2 -9.73 12.42 -20.77
N ALA A 3 -9.57 13.20 -19.70
CA ALA A 3 -8.52 12.95 -18.72
C ALA A 3 -8.89 11.64 -18.03
N GLN A 4 -8.33 10.53 -18.49
CA GLN A 4 -8.49 9.25 -17.83
C GLN A 4 -7.90 9.40 -16.41
N ASN A 5 -8.80 9.47 -15.42
CA ASN A 5 -8.45 9.61 -14.01
C ASN A 5 -7.83 8.29 -13.53
N ARG A 6 -6.55 8.10 -13.87
CA ARG A 6 -5.79 6.92 -13.50
C ARG A 6 -5.67 6.90 -11.99
N PRO A 7 -5.94 5.76 -11.32
CA PRO A 7 -5.79 5.68 -9.88
C PRO A 7 -4.34 5.96 -9.52
N SER A 8 -4.14 7.01 -8.73
CA SER A 8 -2.84 7.41 -8.23
C SER A 8 -2.89 7.59 -6.73
N GLU A 9 -1.84 7.17 -6.04
CA GLU A 9 -1.70 7.32 -4.59
C GLU A 9 -0.33 7.89 -4.27
N ARG A 10 -0.27 8.70 -3.23
CA ARG A 10 0.98 9.22 -2.68
C ARG A 10 1.17 8.67 -1.28
N PHE A 11 2.24 7.93 -1.10
CA PHE A 11 2.64 7.36 0.17
C PHE A 11 3.90 8.06 0.68
N THR A 12 3.94 8.36 1.98
CA THR A 12 5.08 9.00 2.63
C THR A 12 5.57 8.13 3.78
N TRP A 13 6.84 7.76 3.73
CA TRP A 13 7.52 7.00 4.77
C TRP A 13 8.52 7.87 5.52
N LYS A 14 8.27 8.04 6.81
CA LYS A 14 9.19 8.71 7.74
C LYS A 14 10.07 7.68 8.43
N ILE A 15 11.37 7.72 8.16
CA ILE A 15 12.36 6.80 8.68
C ILE A 15 13.10 7.48 9.83
N SER A 16 12.74 7.14 11.07
CA SER A 16 13.40 7.67 12.28
C SER A 16 14.65 6.86 12.64
N ASN A 17 15.57 7.49 13.38
CA ASN A 17 16.86 6.90 13.77
C ASN A 17 17.67 6.40 12.56
N PHE A 18 17.69 7.15 11.45
CA PHE A 18 18.30 6.74 10.19
C PHE A 18 19.78 6.38 10.35
N SER A 19 20.52 7.10 11.20
CA SER A 19 21.94 6.78 11.48
C SER A 19 22.16 5.44 12.16
N LYS A 20 21.14 4.92 12.86
CA LYS A 20 21.20 3.66 13.60
C LYS A 20 20.77 2.45 12.76
N LEU A 21 20.42 2.66 11.50
CA LEU A 21 20.05 1.57 10.60
C LEU A 21 21.26 0.68 10.32
N THR A 22 21.26 -0.52 10.91
CA THR A 22 22.34 -1.51 10.80
C THR A 22 22.10 -2.54 9.70
N SER A 23 20.83 -2.86 9.41
CA SER A 23 20.46 -3.86 8.41
C SER A 23 20.75 -3.36 7.00
N ARG A 24 21.01 -4.31 6.09
CA ARG A 24 21.34 -4.00 4.69
C ARG A 24 20.18 -3.33 3.95
N LYS A 25 18.95 -3.72 4.27
CA LYS A 25 17.73 -3.23 3.61
C LYS A 25 16.59 -3.05 4.60
N TYR A 26 15.72 -2.10 4.32
CA TYR A 26 14.51 -1.82 5.10
C TYR A 26 13.32 -1.61 4.18
N HIS A 27 12.14 -2.02 4.65
CA HIS A 27 10.87 -1.88 3.96
C HIS A 27 9.97 -0.92 4.74
N SER A 28 9.19 -0.10 4.03
CA SER A 28 8.09 0.64 4.65
C SER A 28 6.91 -0.27 4.99
N GLU A 29 5.88 0.32 5.57
CA GLU A 29 4.57 -0.32 5.66
C GLU A 29 3.95 -0.54 4.27
N VAL A 30 3.07 -1.54 4.18
CA VAL A 30 2.30 -1.87 2.97
C VAL A 30 1.12 -0.89 2.86
N PHE A 31 0.88 -0.34 1.67
CA PHE A 31 -0.29 0.51 1.40
C PHE A 31 -1.11 -0.05 0.23
N THR A 32 -2.38 0.37 0.13
CA THR A 32 -3.32 -0.13 -0.88
C THR A 32 -3.65 0.97 -1.88
N VAL A 33 -3.62 0.66 -3.18
CA VAL A 33 -3.96 1.57 -4.29
C VAL A 33 -4.86 0.83 -5.25
N ALA A 34 -5.99 1.43 -5.64
CA ALA A 34 -6.96 0.80 -6.55
C ALA A 34 -7.42 -0.61 -6.11
N GLY A 35 -7.51 -0.88 -4.80
CA GLY A 35 -7.95 -2.17 -4.26
C GLY A 35 -6.90 -3.30 -4.30
N PHE A 36 -5.66 -2.98 -4.68
CA PHE A 36 -4.53 -3.92 -4.67
C PHE A 36 -3.56 -3.54 -3.55
N LYS A 37 -2.97 -4.53 -2.88
CA LYS A 37 -1.82 -4.26 -2.01
C LYS A 37 -0.64 -3.85 -2.89
N TRP A 38 -0.10 -2.67 -2.64
CA TRP A 38 1.07 -2.10 -3.31
C TRP A 38 2.19 -1.81 -2.31
N TRP A 39 3.28 -1.32 -2.87
CA TRP A 39 4.64 -1.73 -2.61
C TRP A 39 5.24 -1.03 -1.40
N PRO A 40 5.85 -1.75 -0.43
CA PRO A 40 6.78 -1.11 0.49
C PRO A 40 7.89 -0.39 -0.27
N ILE A 41 8.18 0.85 0.13
CA ILE A 41 9.41 1.54 -0.26
C ILE A 41 10.57 0.72 0.32
N LEU A 42 11.43 0.20 -0.55
CA LEU A 42 12.62 -0.56 -0.20
C LEU A 42 13.84 0.35 -0.28
N ILE A 43 14.52 0.54 0.84
CA ILE A 43 15.77 1.30 0.88
C ILE A 43 16.96 0.44 1.23
N PHE A 44 18.11 0.79 0.65
CA PHE A 44 19.43 0.36 1.09
C PHE A 44 20.14 1.59 1.65
N PRO A 45 20.08 1.84 2.97
CA PRO A 45 20.51 3.11 3.58
C PRO A 45 22.03 3.30 3.55
N LYS A 46 22.80 2.20 3.39
CA LYS A 46 24.26 2.23 3.20
C LYS A 46 24.67 1.97 1.74
N GLY A 47 23.70 2.01 0.84
CA GLY A 47 23.88 1.64 -0.56
C GLY A 47 24.04 0.14 -0.79
N ASN A 48 24.15 -0.22 -2.07
CA ASN A 48 24.44 -1.58 -2.54
C ASN A 48 25.81 -1.59 -3.23
N ASN A 49 26.90 -1.56 -2.45
CA ASN A 49 28.29 -1.35 -2.90
C ASN A 49 28.53 0.00 -3.60
N ALA A 50 27.84 1.05 -3.17
CA ALA A 50 27.97 2.38 -3.75
C ALA A 50 27.74 3.47 -2.67
N ASP A 51 28.32 4.65 -2.86
CA ASP A 51 28.18 5.81 -1.95
C ASP A 51 26.82 6.52 -2.10
N PHE A 52 25.81 5.80 -2.56
CA PHE A 52 24.47 6.31 -2.81
C PHE A 52 23.45 5.53 -2.00
N ILE A 53 22.45 6.23 -1.47
CA ILE A 53 21.22 5.56 -1.03
C ILE A 53 20.54 4.97 -2.26
N SER A 54 20.13 3.71 -2.17
CA SER A 54 19.33 3.05 -3.20
C SER A 54 17.88 2.99 -2.73
N ILE A 55 16.95 3.36 -3.61
CA ILE A 55 15.51 3.39 -3.31
C ILE A 55 14.76 2.68 -4.43
N TYR A 56 13.92 1.75 -4.05
CA TYR A 56 13.09 0.94 -4.94
C TYR A 56 11.66 0.93 -4.41
N LEU A 57 10.72 0.63 -5.29
CA LEU A 57 9.46 0.04 -4.88
C LEU A 57 9.66 -1.50 -4.84
N ASP A 58 8.97 -2.23 -3.95
CA ASP A 58 8.86 -3.71 -4.00
C ASP A 58 7.43 -4.38 -3.90
N VAL A 59 7.17 -5.43 -4.69
CA VAL A 59 6.14 -6.51 -4.64
C VAL A 59 5.94 -7.20 -3.32
N PRO A 60 5.02 -6.82 -2.41
CA PRO A 60 4.75 -7.73 -1.30
C PRO A 60 4.13 -9.01 -1.88
N ASP A 61 4.72 -10.14 -1.54
CA ASP A 61 4.25 -11.47 -1.90
C ASP A 61 4.17 -11.73 -3.43
N SER A 62 5.09 -11.16 -4.22
CA SER A 62 5.16 -11.32 -5.70
C SER A 62 5.08 -12.77 -6.18
N ALA A 63 5.65 -13.69 -5.40
CA ALA A 63 5.68 -15.12 -5.68
C ALA A 63 4.33 -15.81 -5.42
N SER A 64 3.49 -15.24 -4.54
CA SER A 64 2.15 -15.76 -4.22
C SER A 64 1.07 -15.30 -5.21
N LEU A 65 1.38 -14.26 -6.01
CA LEU A 65 0.44 -13.75 -7.00
C LEU A 65 0.25 -14.73 -8.17
N PRO A 66 -0.94 -14.74 -8.80
CA PRO A 66 -1.25 -15.68 -9.89
C PRO A 66 -0.24 -15.63 -11.03
N ILE A 67 0.01 -16.80 -11.63
CA ILE A 67 0.93 -16.91 -12.76
C ILE A 67 0.47 -15.98 -13.90
N GLY A 68 1.39 -15.16 -14.41
CA GLY A 68 1.10 -14.21 -15.48
C GLY A 68 0.60 -12.84 -15.00
N TRP A 69 0.60 -12.57 -13.69
CA TRP A 69 0.31 -11.23 -13.19
C TRP A 69 1.30 -10.20 -13.75
N SER A 70 0.79 -9.00 -14.03
CA SER A 70 1.65 -7.85 -14.33
C SER A 70 0.98 -6.53 -13.95
N ARG A 71 1.81 -5.54 -13.61
CA ARG A 71 1.35 -4.22 -13.18
C ARG A 71 2.19 -3.15 -13.85
N ILE A 72 1.58 -2.35 -14.72
CA ILE A 72 2.23 -1.26 -15.43
C ILE A 72 1.94 0.02 -14.67
N VAL A 73 2.98 0.66 -14.16
CA VAL A 73 2.86 1.89 -13.38
C VAL A 73 3.89 2.92 -13.81
N ASP A 74 3.51 4.19 -13.70
CA ASP A 74 4.46 5.29 -13.59
C ASP A 74 4.61 5.60 -12.11
N PHE A 75 5.84 5.81 -11.66
CA PHE A 75 6.05 6.24 -10.29
C PHE A 75 7.19 7.22 -10.16
N SER A 76 7.13 7.99 -9.08
CA SER A 76 8.22 8.83 -8.64
C SER A 76 8.60 8.51 -7.21
N LEU A 77 9.90 8.42 -6.97
CA LEU A 77 10.49 8.33 -5.65
C LEU A 77 11.13 9.67 -5.34
N THR A 78 10.87 10.19 -4.15
CA THR A 78 11.33 11.50 -3.70
C THR A 78 11.95 11.39 -2.32
N VAL A 79 13.17 11.88 -2.15
CA VAL A 79 13.74 12.16 -0.83
C VAL A 79 13.40 13.60 -0.50
N ILE A 80 12.58 13.78 0.53
CA ILE A 80 12.05 15.09 0.90
C ILE A 80 13.12 15.88 1.65
N ASN A 81 13.38 17.09 1.17
CA ASN A 81 14.10 18.09 1.93
C ASN A 81 13.13 18.70 2.95
N GLN A 82 13.41 18.47 4.23
CA GLN A 82 12.54 18.83 5.34
C GLN A 82 12.63 20.33 5.70
N ASN A 83 13.68 21.02 5.25
CA ASN A 83 13.82 22.46 5.43
C ASN A 83 13.15 23.25 4.30
N CYS A 84 13.25 22.76 3.06
CA CYS A 84 12.64 23.37 1.88
C CYS A 84 12.17 22.29 0.90
N ARG A 85 10.86 22.04 0.85
CA ARG A 85 10.31 20.94 0.04
C ARG A 85 10.59 21.08 -1.45
N ASP A 86 10.75 22.30 -1.96
CA ASP A 86 11.07 22.54 -3.38
C ASP A 86 12.49 22.07 -3.75
N SER A 87 13.37 21.93 -2.76
CA SER A 87 14.72 21.36 -2.92
C SER A 87 14.76 19.83 -2.74
N SER A 88 13.60 19.17 -2.73
CA SER A 88 13.52 17.71 -2.65
C SER A 88 14.02 17.06 -3.93
N ILE A 89 14.73 15.94 -3.80
CA ILE A 89 15.23 15.20 -4.97
C ILE A 89 14.19 14.16 -5.37
N THR A 90 13.67 14.30 -6.60
CA THR A 90 12.67 13.39 -7.17
C THR A 90 13.23 12.70 -8.40
N LYS A 91 13.08 11.38 -8.49
CA LYS A 91 13.34 10.60 -9.70
C LYS A 91 12.07 9.89 -10.14
N ARG A 92 11.80 9.88 -11.44
CA ARG A 92 10.60 9.30 -12.04
C ARG A 92 10.98 8.17 -12.99
N THR A 93 10.18 7.13 -13.04
CA THR A 93 10.35 6.03 -13.98
C THR A 93 9.01 5.34 -14.22
N SER A 94 8.97 4.54 -15.28
CA SER A 94 7.84 3.70 -15.65
C SER A 94 8.33 2.27 -15.71
N HIS A 95 7.56 1.33 -15.17
CA HIS A 95 7.95 -0.07 -15.16
C HIS A 95 6.75 -1.00 -15.21
N LYS A 96 6.97 -2.19 -15.79
CA LYS A 96 6.03 -3.30 -15.80
C LYS A 96 6.50 -4.34 -14.79
N PHE A 97 5.93 -4.28 -13.61
CA PHE A 97 6.18 -5.26 -12.57
C PHE A 97 5.62 -6.63 -12.95
N THR A 98 6.41 -7.66 -12.72
CA THR A 98 6.05 -9.07 -12.96
C THR A 98 6.59 -9.96 -11.84
N ARG A 99 6.29 -11.25 -11.88
CA ARG A 99 6.86 -12.21 -10.92
C ARG A 99 8.40 -12.25 -10.95
N LEU A 100 9.01 -12.05 -12.12
CA LEU A 100 10.46 -12.08 -12.29
C LEU A 100 11.10 -10.73 -11.97
N GLU A 101 10.42 -9.65 -12.35
CA GLU A 101 10.82 -8.28 -12.08
C GLU A 101 9.88 -7.70 -11.04
N ALA A 102 10.09 -8.16 -9.80
CA ALA A 102 9.43 -7.59 -8.65
C ALA A 102 10.05 -6.22 -8.38
N ASN A 103 11.11 -6.03 -7.61
CA ASN A 103 11.67 -4.68 -7.37
C ASN A 103 12.05 -3.85 -8.63
N TRP A 104 11.79 -2.53 -8.57
CA TRP A 104 12.30 -1.56 -9.56
C TRP A 104 12.53 -0.19 -8.92
N GLY A 105 13.55 0.54 -9.39
CA GLY A 105 13.93 1.82 -8.80
C GLY A 105 15.34 2.26 -9.19
N PHE A 106 16.01 2.94 -8.26
CA PHE A 106 17.27 3.60 -8.53
C PHE A 106 18.34 3.14 -7.54
N THR A 107 19.34 2.43 -8.06
CA THR A 107 20.53 2.03 -7.29
C THR A 107 21.33 3.23 -6.82
N SER A 108 21.52 4.23 -7.70
CA SER A 108 22.17 5.50 -7.36
C SER A 108 21.12 6.60 -7.25
N PHE A 109 20.35 6.64 -6.15
CA PHE A 109 19.31 7.65 -5.99
C PHE A 109 19.89 9.02 -5.60
N MET A 110 20.59 9.10 -4.47
CA MET A 110 21.22 10.31 -3.92
C MET A 110 22.52 9.92 -3.20
N LEU A 111 23.53 10.79 -3.20
CA LEU A 111 24.78 10.56 -2.47
C LEU A 111 24.54 10.51 -0.96
N LEU A 112 25.14 9.53 -0.28
CA LEU A 112 25.04 9.40 1.17
C LEU A 112 25.63 10.60 1.90
N PHE A 113 26.74 11.14 1.40
CA PHE A 113 27.33 12.38 1.93
C PHE A 113 26.32 13.54 1.93
N GLU A 114 25.59 13.74 0.83
CA GLU A 114 24.59 14.81 0.73
C GLU A 114 23.37 14.56 1.62
N LEU A 115 22.97 13.29 1.77
CA LEU A 115 21.88 12.89 2.66
C LEU A 115 22.23 13.10 4.14
N HIS A 116 23.48 12.82 4.52
CA HIS A 116 23.95 12.92 5.90
C HIS A 116 24.32 14.34 6.31
N ASP A 117 24.59 15.22 5.34
CA ASP A 117 24.85 16.64 5.54
C ASP A 117 23.64 17.35 6.16
N GLN A 118 23.80 17.79 7.42
CA GLN A 118 22.75 18.47 8.17
C GLN A 118 22.40 19.85 7.60
N THR A 119 23.31 20.47 6.86
CA THR A 119 23.08 21.78 6.25
C THR A 119 22.14 21.71 5.05
N ARG A 120 22.05 20.55 4.40
CA ARG A 120 21.21 20.34 3.21
C ARG A 120 19.75 20.08 3.54
N GLY A 121 19.41 19.68 4.75
CA GLY A 121 18.01 19.54 5.19
C GLY A 121 17.30 18.26 4.76
N PHE A 122 18.00 17.29 4.17
CA PHE A 122 17.40 15.97 3.86
C PHE A 122 17.24 15.09 5.10
N ARG A 123 18.14 15.25 6.08
CA ARG A 123 18.07 14.58 7.38
C ARG A 123 17.92 15.60 8.51
N THR A 124 16.79 15.54 9.20
CA THR A 124 16.45 16.41 10.34
C THR A 124 16.09 15.55 11.54
N GLN A 125 16.67 15.83 12.72
CA GLN A 125 16.46 15.01 13.95
C GLN A 125 16.68 13.51 13.71
N ASP A 126 17.75 13.19 12.97
CA ASP A 126 18.08 11.82 12.53
C ASP A 126 16.93 11.08 11.83
N THR A 127 16.07 11.84 11.16
CA THR A 127 14.94 11.32 10.40
C THR A 127 15.09 11.68 8.93
N VAL A 128 14.82 10.72 8.04
CA VAL A 128 14.74 10.91 6.59
C VAL A 128 13.31 10.63 6.16
N VAL A 129 12.78 11.44 5.24
CA VAL A 129 11.42 11.28 4.72
C VAL A 129 11.51 10.93 3.24
N VAL A 130 10.92 9.79 2.87
CA VAL A 130 10.84 9.31 1.50
C VAL A 130 9.37 9.29 1.08
N GLU A 131 9.09 9.80 -0.10
CA GLU A 131 7.76 9.83 -0.69
C GLU A 131 7.75 9.01 -1.98
N ALA A 132 6.71 8.20 -2.16
CA ALA A 132 6.43 7.49 -3.39
C ALA A 132 5.09 7.99 -3.94
N ASN A 133 5.07 8.43 -5.19
CA ASN A 133 3.84 8.69 -5.92
C ASN A 133 3.73 7.66 -7.03
N VAL A 134 2.61 6.93 -7.07
CA VAL A 134 2.41 5.82 -8.00
C VAL A 134 1.13 6.06 -8.76
N ILE A 135 1.19 5.95 -10.08
CA ILE A 135 0.07 6.04 -11.01
C ILE A 135 -0.05 4.68 -11.69
N VAL A 136 -1.17 4.00 -11.48
CA VAL A 136 -1.40 2.68 -12.08
C VAL A 136 -2.09 2.84 -13.43
N HIS A 137 -1.46 2.31 -14.48
CA HIS A 137 -2.06 2.28 -15.82
C HIS A 137 -2.83 0.99 -16.07
N SER A 138 -2.25 -0.14 -15.66
CA SER A 138 -2.85 -1.45 -15.85
C SER A 138 -2.38 -2.41 -14.78
N ALA A 139 -3.30 -3.24 -14.28
CA ALA A 139 -3.02 -4.33 -13.38
C ALA A 139 -3.77 -5.57 -13.88
N VAL A 140 -3.02 -6.62 -14.19
CA VAL A 140 -3.54 -7.93 -14.61
C VAL A 140 -3.12 -8.92 -13.54
N GLY A 141 -4.06 -9.69 -12.99
CA GLY A 141 -3.71 -10.80 -12.09
C GLY A 141 -4.66 -11.08 -10.93
N VAL A 142 -5.53 -10.16 -10.49
CA VAL A 142 -6.76 -10.39 -9.66
C VAL A 142 -7.67 -9.17 -9.86
N PRO A 143 -9.02 -9.26 -9.85
CA PRO A 143 -9.91 -8.08 -9.77
C PRO A 143 -9.80 -7.35 -8.42
N PRO A 144 -10.32 -6.11 -8.28
CA PRO A 144 -10.40 -5.44 -6.99
C PRO A 144 -11.16 -6.32 -6.00
N ILE A 145 -10.66 -6.45 -4.77
CA ILE A 145 -11.47 -7.01 -3.68
C ILE A 145 -12.58 -5.98 -3.43
N VAL A 146 -13.69 -6.14 -4.15
CA VAL A 146 -14.97 -5.61 -3.71
C VAL A 146 -15.29 -6.44 -2.48
N VAL A 147 -15.05 -5.88 -1.29
CA VAL A 147 -15.74 -6.39 -0.11
C VAL A 147 -17.23 -6.40 -0.49
N PRO A 148 -17.92 -7.55 -0.51
CA PRO A 148 -19.36 -7.50 -0.61
C PRO A 148 -19.81 -6.64 0.56
N ASP A 149 -20.59 -5.59 0.29
CA ASP A 149 -21.22 -4.78 1.33
C ASP A 149 -21.68 -5.70 2.44
N ALA A 150 -21.31 -5.33 3.68
CA ALA A 150 -21.57 -6.07 4.89
C ALA A 150 -22.89 -6.83 4.78
N VAL A 151 -22.83 -8.17 4.87
CA VAL A 151 -24.03 -9.01 4.99
C VAL A 151 -24.91 -8.34 6.04
N PRO A 152 -26.07 -7.77 5.67
CA PRO A 152 -26.92 -7.16 6.68
C PRO A 152 -27.31 -8.26 7.67
N PRO A 153 -27.29 -7.98 8.98
CA PRO A 153 -27.68 -8.97 9.97
C PRO A 153 -29.07 -9.52 9.60
N PRO A 154 -29.33 -10.82 9.81
CA PRO A 154 -30.62 -11.40 9.45
C PRO A 154 -31.72 -10.58 10.13
N SER A 155 -32.64 -10.07 9.31
CA SER A 155 -33.82 -9.34 9.77
C SER A 155 -34.50 -10.15 10.87
N ALA A 156 -34.69 -9.54 12.04
CA ALA A 156 -35.40 -10.16 13.13
C ALA A 156 -36.77 -10.69 12.64
N PRO A 157 -37.20 -11.88 13.07
CA PRO A 157 -38.51 -12.40 12.68
C PRO A 157 -39.61 -11.40 13.08
N SER A 158 -40.60 -11.18 12.19
CA SER A 158 -41.69 -10.25 12.47
C SER A 158 -42.48 -10.70 13.71
N LEU A 159 -42.99 -9.72 14.46
CA LEU A 159 -43.79 -9.95 15.67
C LEU A 159 -45.11 -10.70 15.40
N ASP A 160 -45.46 -10.94 14.13
CA ASP A 160 -46.72 -11.57 13.73
C ASP A 160 -46.72 -13.09 13.95
N ALA A 161 -45.56 -13.71 14.21
CA ALA A 161 -45.45 -15.15 14.48
C ALA A 161 -45.88 -15.56 15.90
N TYR A 162 -46.14 -14.59 16.81
CA TYR A 162 -46.53 -14.87 18.20
C TYR A 162 -48.04 -14.81 18.49
N SER A 163 -48.89 -14.44 17.51
CA SER A 163 -50.34 -14.29 17.75
C SER A 163 -51.21 -15.50 17.36
N ALA A 164 -50.63 -16.65 17.00
CA ALA A 164 -51.38 -17.80 16.51
C ALA A 164 -51.27 -19.08 17.37
N ARG A 165 -50.85 -18.99 18.64
CA ARG A 165 -50.81 -20.14 19.55
C ARG A 165 -51.45 -19.86 20.90
N GLU A 166 -52.66 -19.31 20.91
CA GLU A 166 -53.54 -19.34 22.09
C GLU A 166 -55.01 -19.45 21.68
N MET A 167 -55.41 -20.52 20.98
CA MET A 167 -56.79 -21.04 20.97
C MET A 167 -56.77 -22.50 20.51
N ASP A 168 -56.56 -23.42 21.44
CA ASP A 168 -57.03 -24.82 21.34
C ASP A 168 -56.93 -25.45 22.73
N ARG A 169 -57.82 -25.02 23.62
CA ARG A 169 -58.14 -25.75 24.84
C ARG A 169 -59.62 -25.57 25.12
N GLU A 170 -60.46 -26.42 24.53
CA GLU A 170 -61.66 -26.96 25.15
C GLU A 170 -61.92 -28.37 24.60
N GLY A 171 -61.93 -29.36 25.50
CA GLY A 171 -62.21 -30.77 25.17
C GLY A 171 -63.70 -31.10 25.19
N PRO A 172 -64.13 -32.22 24.61
CA PRO A 172 -65.47 -32.74 24.84
C PRO A 172 -65.51 -33.57 26.12
N THR A 173 -66.37 -33.15 27.05
CA THR A 173 -66.82 -33.93 28.20
C THR A 173 -67.93 -34.88 27.77
N SER A 174 -67.80 -36.15 28.19
CA SER A 174 -68.85 -37.13 28.56
C SER A 174 -69.92 -37.49 27.51
N GLY A 175 -70.43 -38.70 27.40
CA GLY A 175 -70.39 -39.90 28.22
C GLY A 175 -71.44 -40.87 27.65
N THR A 176 -71.24 -42.14 27.97
CA THR A 176 -72.13 -43.33 27.99
C THR A 176 -73.51 -43.26 27.34
#